data_AF-A0A1E7DRD4-F1
#
_entry.id   AF-A0A1E7DRD4-F1
#
_cell.length_a   1.000
_cell.length_b   1.000
_cell.length_c   1.000
_cell.angle_alpha   90.00
_cell.angle_beta   90.00
_cell.angle_gamma   90.00
#
_symmetry.space_group_name_H-M   'P 1'
#
loop_
_entity.id
_entity.type
_entity.pdbx_description
1 polymer ?
#
loop_
_entity_poly.entity_id
_entity_poly.type
_entity_poly.pdbx_seq_one_letter_code
_entity_poly.pdbx_strand_id
1 'polypeptide(L)'
;MRIESVIYNINQACDKNDFATARSRINKEWMRVTEPQNYSLLNENAQQLIKIIRDINQTSDVDILSLDQKRTIQRMNQYVRDMNFPNAKLTYSEHEQLFNLPETQRWLTKDAQIICEALSNGK
;
A
#
# COMPACT_ATOMS: atom_id res chain seq x y z
N MET A 1 -2.26 -24.58 -11.80
CA MET A 1 -1.04 -24.48 -12.65
C MET A 1 0.13 -25.12 -11.90
N ARG A 2 1.00 -25.85 -12.60
CA ARG A 2 2.18 -26.50 -11.99
C ARG A 2 3.18 -25.44 -11.50
N ILE A 3 3.85 -25.69 -10.36
CA ILE A 3 4.71 -24.68 -9.71
C ILE A 3 5.93 -24.36 -10.58
N GLU A 4 6.45 -25.35 -11.29
CA GLU A 4 7.56 -25.26 -12.22
C GLU A 4 7.25 -24.26 -13.34
N SER A 5 6.00 -24.28 -13.85
CA SER A 5 5.55 -23.31 -14.84
C SER A 5 5.42 -21.90 -14.26
N VAL A 6 5.11 -21.76 -12.97
CA VAL A 6 5.04 -20.45 -12.31
C VAL A 6 6.44 -19.88 -12.16
N ILE A 7 7.39 -20.69 -11.66
CA ILE A 7 8.80 -20.33 -11.51
C ILE A 7 9.39 -19.92 -12.86
N TYR A 8 9.18 -20.72 -13.91
CA TYR A 8 9.64 -20.40 -15.26
C TYR A 8 9.14 -19.04 -15.74
N ASN A 9 7.84 -18.76 -15.56
CA ASN A 9 7.25 -17.48 -15.99
C ASN A 9 7.75 -16.29 -15.15
N ILE A 10 8.02 -16.48 -13.86
CA ILE A 10 8.61 -15.44 -13.01
C ILE A 10 10.01 -15.11 -13.49
N ASN A 11 10.87 -16.13 -13.68
CA ASN A 11 12.23 -15.94 -14.15
C ASN A 11 12.26 -15.22 -15.51
N GLN A 12 11.45 -15.70 -16.47
CA GLN A 12 11.33 -15.08 -17.80
C GLN A 12 10.87 -13.61 -17.74
N ALA A 13 9.96 -13.27 -16.83
CA ALA A 13 9.52 -11.88 -16.67
C ALA A 13 10.64 -11.02 -16.07
N CYS A 14 11.35 -11.51 -15.06
CA CYS A 14 12.49 -10.83 -14.45
C CYS A 14 13.65 -10.63 -15.44
N ASP A 15 13.97 -11.64 -16.27
CA ASP A 15 15.03 -11.53 -17.29
C ASP A 15 14.69 -10.47 -18.35
N LYS A 16 13.40 -10.21 -18.58
CA LYS A 16 12.90 -9.17 -19.49
C LYS A 16 12.67 -7.82 -18.80
N ASN A 17 13.05 -7.68 -17.53
CA ASN A 17 12.76 -6.51 -16.69
C ASN A 17 11.25 -6.20 -16.53
N ASP A 18 10.37 -7.16 -16.80
CA ASP A 18 8.93 -7.04 -16.56
C ASP A 18 8.61 -7.40 -15.10
N PHE A 19 9.07 -6.55 -14.18
CA PHE A 19 8.88 -6.75 -12.75
C PHE A 19 7.42 -6.62 -12.30
N ALA A 20 6.57 -5.93 -13.08
CA ALA A 20 5.15 -5.82 -12.81
C ALA A 20 4.45 -7.18 -12.96
N THR A 21 4.70 -7.87 -14.08
CA THR A 21 4.19 -9.24 -14.31
C THR A 21 4.78 -10.23 -13.32
N ALA A 22 6.10 -10.15 -13.08
CA ALA A 22 6.76 -11.02 -12.11
C ALA A 22 6.15 -10.87 -10.71
N ARG A 23 5.98 -9.63 -10.23
CA ARG A 23 5.38 -9.33 -8.91
C ARG A 23 3.95 -9.83 -8.80
N SER A 24 3.13 -9.63 -9.83
CA SER A 24 1.74 -10.12 -9.86
C SER A 24 1.69 -11.65 -9.67
N ARG A 25 2.55 -12.39 -10.36
CA ARG A 25 2.65 -13.85 -10.26
C ARG A 25 3.18 -14.30 -8.90
N ILE A 26 4.23 -13.66 -8.39
CA ILE A 26 4.80 -13.92 -7.06
C ILE A 26 3.73 -13.74 -5.99
N ASN A 27 2.98 -12.63 -6.00
CA ASN A 27 1.94 -12.39 -4.99
C ASN A 27 0.82 -13.41 -5.04
N LYS A 28 0.40 -13.84 -6.24
CA LYS A 28 -0.67 -14.83 -6.41
C LYS A 28 -0.30 -16.21 -5.86
N GLU A 29 0.98 -16.58 -5.95
CA GLU A 29 1.47 -17.92 -5.59
C GLU A 29 2.47 -17.85 -4.42
N TRP A 30 2.39 -16.79 -3.59
CA TRP A 30 3.39 -16.41 -2.58
C TRP A 30 3.83 -17.58 -1.69
N MET A 31 2.86 -18.29 -1.11
CA MET A 31 3.13 -19.41 -0.21
C MET A 31 4.01 -20.48 -0.87
N ARG A 32 3.72 -20.83 -2.13
CA ARG A 32 4.43 -21.88 -2.87
C ARG A 32 5.79 -21.40 -3.38
N VAL A 33 5.83 -20.18 -3.91
CA VAL A 33 7.06 -19.60 -4.50
C VAL A 33 8.13 -19.34 -3.43
N THR A 34 7.72 -19.01 -2.21
CA THR A 34 8.63 -18.76 -1.08
C THR A 34 9.08 -20.01 -0.33
N GLU A 35 8.58 -21.21 -0.68
CA GLU A 35 9.10 -22.47 -0.15
C GLU A 35 10.59 -22.64 -0.53
N PRO A 36 11.46 -23.10 0.39
CA PRO A 36 12.91 -23.16 0.12
C PRO A 36 13.30 -23.89 -1.17
N GLN A 37 12.60 -24.99 -1.46
CA GLN A 37 12.80 -25.82 -2.65
C GLN A 37 12.42 -25.14 -3.97
N ASN A 38 11.42 -24.25 -3.95
CA ASN A 38 10.96 -23.53 -5.13
C ASN A 38 11.71 -22.21 -5.30
N TYR A 39 12.01 -21.56 -4.18
CA TYR A 39 12.77 -20.31 -4.13
C TYR A 39 14.18 -20.47 -4.71
N SER A 40 14.84 -21.61 -4.45
CA SER A 40 16.18 -21.90 -5.00
C SER A 40 16.20 -22.05 -6.53
N LEU A 41 15.05 -22.29 -7.16
CA LEU A 41 14.91 -22.41 -8.62
C LEU A 41 14.66 -21.05 -9.31
N LEU A 42 14.50 -19.97 -8.53
CA LEU A 42 14.36 -18.62 -9.06
C LEU A 42 15.71 -18.02 -9.41
N ASN A 43 15.76 -17.19 -10.45
CA ASN A 43 16.95 -16.42 -10.79
C ASN A 43 17.21 -15.30 -9.76
N GLU A 44 18.41 -14.72 -9.78
CA GLU A 44 18.84 -13.71 -8.81
C GLU A 44 17.89 -12.50 -8.76
N ASN A 45 17.41 -12.04 -9.91
CA ASN A 45 16.47 -10.92 -10.02
C ASN A 45 15.13 -11.24 -9.35
N ALA A 46 14.57 -12.43 -9.58
CA ALA A 46 13.34 -12.87 -8.94
C ALA A 46 13.51 -13.07 -7.43
N GLN A 47 14.65 -13.61 -7.00
CA GLN A 47 14.98 -13.74 -5.58
C GLN A 47 15.06 -12.37 -4.90
N GLN A 48 15.72 -11.38 -5.51
CA GLN A 48 15.75 -10.02 -4.96
C GLN A 48 14.39 -9.36 -4.96
N LEU A 49 13.58 -9.55 -6.00
CA LEU A 49 12.22 -9.04 -6.03
C LEU A 49 11.39 -9.64 -4.88
N ILE A 50 11.52 -10.93 -4.59
CA ILE A 50 10.85 -11.56 -3.44
C ILE A 50 11.33 -10.98 -2.12
N LYS A 51 12.64 -10.74 -1.94
CA LYS A 51 13.14 -10.07 -0.73
C LYS A 51 12.54 -8.69 -0.57
N ILE A 52 12.53 -7.87 -1.61
CA ILE A 52 11.90 -6.54 -1.59
C ILE A 52 10.42 -6.65 -1.22
N ILE A 53 9.67 -7.59 -1.82
CA ILE A 53 8.25 -7.79 -1.50
C ILE A 53 8.09 -8.25 -0.03
N ARG A 54 8.95 -9.14 0.45
CA ARG A 54 8.95 -9.61 1.84
C ARG A 54 9.25 -8.45 2.77
N ASP A 55 10.25 -7.63 2.49
CA ASP A 55 10.62 -6.46 3.28
C ASP A 55 9.45 -5.46 3.32
N ILE A 56 8.79 -5.21 2.19
CA ILE A 56 7.56 -4.39 2.15
C ILE A 56 6.46 -5.00 3.03
N ASN A 57 6.26 -6.33 2.95
CA ASN A 57 5.23 -7.05 3.70
C ASN A 57 5.56 -7.21 5.20
N GLN A 58 6.84 -7.19 5.58
CA GLN A 58 7.29 -7.24 6.97
C GLN A 58 7.32 -5.83 7.57
N THR A 59 7.60 -4.82 6.75
CA THR A 59 7.42 -3.42 7.13
C THR A 59 5.94 -3.05 7.25
N SER A 60 5.02 -3.83 6.66
CA SER A 60 3.57 -3.59 6.76
C SER A 60 2.90 -4.05 8.06
N ASP A 61 3.65 -4.54 9.05
CA ASP A 61 3.20 -4.52 10.45
C ASP A 61 3.32 -3.11 11.07
N VAL A 62 3.80 -2.13 10.30
CA VAL A 62 3.74 -0.70 10.62
C VAL A 62 2.92 -0.02 9.52
N ASP A 63 1.61 0.08 9.74
CA ASP A 63 0.95 1.37 9.52
C ASP A 63 0.98 1.92 8.08
N ILE A 64 0.53 1.11 7.09
CA ILE A 64 0.42 1.52 5.69
C ILE A 64 -1.04 1.73 5.30
N LEU A 65 -1.41 3.00 5.13
CA LEU A 65 -2.68 3.41 4.53
C LEU A 65 -2.88 2.79 3.14
N SER A 66 -4.06 2.22 2.90
CA SER A 66 -4.48 1.70 1.60
C SER A 66 -4.50 2.81 0.54
N LEU A 67 -4.50 2.45 -0.74
CA LEU A 67 -4.58 3.44 -1.83
C LEU A 67 -5.86 4.29 -1.72
N ASP A 68 -6.96 3.67 -1.31
CA ASP A 68 -8.24 4.35 -1.15
C ASP A 68 -8.21 5.33 0.03
N GLN A 69 -7.65 4.90 1.17
CA GLN A 69 -7.43 5.76 2.33
C GLN A 69 -6.55 6.97 1.99
N LYS A 70 -5.46 6.76 1.22
CA LYS A 70 -4.61 7.86 0.73
C LYS A 70 -5.38 8.84 -0.16
N ARG A 71 -6.27 8.35 -1.03
CA ARG A 71 -7.12 9.21 -1.88
C ARG A 71 -8.10 10.02 -1.03
N THR A 72 -8.70 9.42 -0.01
CA THR A 72 -9.58 10.14 0.93
C THR A 72 -8.85 11.25 1.65
N ILE A 73 -7.61 11.01 2.10
CA ILE A 73 -6.78 12.04 2.75
C ILE A 73 -6.40 13.15 1.76
N GLN A 74 -6.09 12.81 0.50
CA GLN A 74 -5.83 13.80 -0.54
C GLN A 74 -7.04 14.68 -0.83
N ARG A 75 -8.25 14.11 -0.86
CA ARG A 75 -9.50 14.88 -1.01
C ARG A 75 -9.71 15.81 0.17
N MET A 76 -9.47 15.34 1.39
CA MET A 76 -9.53 16.18 2.59
C MET A 76 -8.60 17.38 2.49
N ASN A 77 -7.33 17.16 2.13
CA ASN A 77 -6.36 18.24 1.90
C ASN A 77 -6.84 19.24 0.85
N GLN A 78 -7.45 18.76 -0.24
CA GLN A 78 -7.98 19.62 -1.29
C GLN A 78 -9.18 20.43 -0.80
N TYR A 79 -10.13 19.83 -0.10
CA TYR A 79 -11.29 20.54 0.45
C TYR A 79 -10.89 21.64 1.43
N VAL A 80 -9.89 21.38 2.28
CA VAL A 80 -9.40 22.40 3.22
C VAL A 80 -8.69 23.52 2.47
N ARG A 81 -7.85 23.20 1.48
CA ARG A 81 -7.20 24.20 0.63
C ARG A 81 -8.20 25.09 -0.10
N ASP A 82 -9.28 24.51 -0.62
CA ASP A 82 -10.33 25.21 -1.34
C ASP A 82 -11.37 25.85 -0.40
N MET A 83 -11.14 25.82 0.91
CA MET A 83 -12.05 26.32 1.96
C MET A 83 -13.47 25.71 1.90
N ASN A 84 -13.59 24.51 1.35
CA ASN A 84 -14.84 23.75 1.26
C ASN A 84 -15.10 22.94 2.55
N PHE A 85 -15.32 23.66 3.64
CA PHE A 85 -15.52 23.08 4.97
C PHE A 85 -16.73 22.15 5.11
N PRO A 86 -17.87 22.36 4.42
CA PRO A 86 -18.97 21.40 4.45
C PRO A 86 -18.56 20.00 3.97
N ASN A 87 -17.84 19.92 2.85
CA ASN A 87 -17.37 18.64 2.31
C ASN A 87 -16.23 18.05 3.14
N ALA A 88 -15.35 18.89 3.70
CA ALA A 88 -14.33 18.43 4.64
C ALA A 88 -14.96 17.78 5.87
N LYS A 89 -15.97 18.42 6.47
CA LYS A 89 -16.71 17.89 7.63
C LYS A 89 -17.41 16.57 7.30
N LEU A 90 -18.09 16.49 6.16
CA LEU A 90 -18.74 15.24 5.72
C LEU A 90 -17.72 14.12 5.56
N THR A 91 -16.61 14.39 4.86
CA THR A 91 -15.54 13.41 4.62
C THR A 91 -14.94 12.90 5.94
N TYR A 92 -14.72 13.81 6.90
CA TYR A 92 -14.25 13.46 8.24
C TYR A 92 -15.23 12.53 8.96
N SER A 93 -16.52 12.87 8.99
CA SER A 93 -17.54 12.08 9.67
C SER A 93 -17.71 10.68 9.07
N GLU A 94 -17.63 10.54 7.75
CA GLU A 94 -17.72 9.24 7.08
C GLU A 94 -16.50 8.35 7.32
N HIS A 95 -15.32 8.94 7.52
CA HIS A 95 -14.04 8.24 7.63
C HIS A 95 -13.30 8.58 8.92
N GLU A 96 -14.02 8.78 10.02
CA GLU A 96 -13.43 9.30 11.26
C GLU A 96 -12.28 8.42 11.77
N GLN A 97 -12.47 7.10 11.73
CA GLN A 97 -11.45 6.13 12.14
C GLN A 97 -10.14 6.31 11.36
N LEU A 98 -10.23 6.65 10.07
CA LEU A 98 -9.05 6.91 9.22
C LEU A 98 -8.31 8.15 9.69
N PHE A 99 -8.99 9.24 10.05
CA PHE A 99 -8.33 10.48 10.47
C PHE A 99 -7.76 10.43 11.89
N ASN A 100 -8.22 9.49 12.71
CA ASN A 100 -7.67 9.21 14.03
C ASN A 100 -6.41 8.33 13.99
N LEU A 101 -6.06 7.78 12.83
CA LEU A 101 -4.83 7.01 12.66
C LEU A 101 -3.59 7.91 12.68
N PRO A 102 -2.53 7.54 13.42
CA PRO A 102 -1.28 8.30 13.46
C PRO A 102 -0.62 8.44 12.07
N GLU A 103 -0.87 7.49 11.18
CA GLU A 103 -0.37 7.47 9.80
C GLU A 103 -0.94 8.62 8.99
N THR A 104 -2.24 8.85 9.14
CA THR A 104 -2.98 9.86 8.41
C THR A 104 -2.45 11.25 8.70
N GLN A 105 -2.00 11.49 9.92
CA GLN A 105 -1.41 12.75 10.32
C GLN A 105 -0.19 13.12 9.46
N ARG A 106 0.62 12.15 9.03
CA ARG A 106 1.78 12.41 8.15
C ARG A 106 1.39 12.80 6.72
N TRP A 107 0.19 12.44 6.29
CA TRP A 107 -0.32 12.67 4.94
C TRP A 107 -1.22 13.91 4.84
N LEU A 108 -1.72 14.40 5.96
CA LEU A 108 -2.47 15.64 6.03
C LEU A 108 -1.52 16.85 5.93
N THR A 109 -2.02 17.89 5.26
CA THR A 109 -1.42 19.24 5.32
C THR A 109 -1.67 19.85 6.70
N LYS A 110 -0.84 20.80 7.13
CA LYS A 110 -0.99 21.45 8.44
C LYS A 110 -2.38 22.05 8.65
N ASP A 111 -2.92 22.72 7.62
CA ASP A 111 -4.27 23.30 7.70
C ASP A 111 -5.33 22.20 7.87
N ALA A 112 -5.19 21.09 7.14
CA ALA A 112 -6.12 19.97 7.27
C ALA A 112 -6.00 19.25 8.61
N GLN A 113 -4.81 19.16 9.20
CA GLN A 113 -4.63 18.64 10.57
C GLN A 113 -5.43 19.48 11.58
N ILE A 114 -5.29 20.80 11.53
CA ILE A 114 -6.01 21.73 12.42
C ILE A 114 -7.53 21.57 12.27
N ILE A 115 -8.03 21.43 11.04
CA ILE A 115 -9.45 21.21 10.79
C ILE A 115 -9.90 19.85 11.35
N CYS A 116 -9.15 18.77 11.11
CA CYS A 116 -9.46 17.45 11.68
C CYS A 116 -9.49 17.48 13.22
N GLU A 117 -8.53 18.15 13.86
CA GLU A 117 -8.49 18.31 15.32
C GLU A 117 -9.71 19.09 15.84
N ALA A 118 -10.07 20.20 15.17
CA ALA A 118 -11.26 20.97 15.52
C ALA A 118 -12.55 20.15 15.40
N LEU A 119 -12.64 19.28 14.37
CA LEU A 119 -13.77 18.38 14.17
C LEU A 119 -13.80 17.23 15.19
N SER A 120 -12.63 16.77 15.65
CA SER A 120 -12.52 15.76 16.71
C SER A 120 -12.96 16.30 18.08
N ASN A 121 -12.57 17.54 18.40
CA ASN A 121 -12.84 18.17 19.70
C ASN A 121 -14.25 18.79 19.80
N GLY A 122 -14.97 18.91 18.68
CA GLY A 122 -16.34 19.45 18.62
C GLY A 122 -17.44 18.42 18.88
N LYS A 123 -17.11 17.26 19.44
CA LYS A 123 -18.06 16.22 19.88
C LYS A 123 -18.50 16.40 21.33
#